data_AF-A0AAV0H1B7-F1
#
_entry.id   AF-A0AAV0H1B7-F1
#
_cell.length_a   1.000
_cell.length_b   1.000
_cell.length_c   1.000
_cell.angle_alpha   90.00
_cell.angle_beta   90.00
_cell.angle_gamma   90.00
#
_symmetry.space_group_name_H-M   'P 1'
#
loop_
_entity.id
_entity.type
_entity.pdbx_description
1 polymer ?
#
loop_
_entity_poly.entity_id
_entity_poly.type
_entity_poly.pdbx_seq_one_letter_code
_entity_poly.pdbx_strand_id
1 'polypeptide(L)'
;MTTAARPTWAPAKGGNEQGGTRIFGASQKYSSRDLAAHTNLKPRREGQDTQGELQKRDLRAELEQRERKHFSSKDRSYSDDRDRRRGSQLLLEGLKRDAEDRIVPRSQDADDSDGEANNSDKRLFLRCTYLLLIHLIHLFFLCFVVYCLFTKFIRNLLCYNKGLLSTVMIVTMMMTKVIPKL
;
A
#
# COMPACT_ATOMS: atom_id res chain seq x y z
N MET A 1 24.23 -42.72 -5.05
CA MET A 1 23.89 -41.51 -4.27
C MET A 1 22.46 -41.13 -4.59
N THR A 2 21.59 -40.99 -3.58
CA THR A 2 20.15 -40.74 -3.80
C THR A 2 19.84 -39.24 -3.88
N THR A 3 18.99 -38.87 -4.85
CA THR A 3 18.63 -37.50 -5.26
C THR A 3 17.50 -36.87 -4.43
N ALA A 4 17.50 -37.09 -3.12
CA ALA A 4 16.43 -36.61 -2.25
C ALA A 4 16.46 -35.08 -2.04
N ALA A 5 17.64 -34.46 -2.12
CA ALA A 5 17.79 -33.01 -2.05
C ALA A 5 17.37 -32.36 -3.37
N ARG A 6 16.18 -31.75 -3.41
CA ARG A 6 15.68 -30.96 -4.54
C ARG A 6 15.64 -29.49 -4.16
N PRO A 7 16.12 -28.56 -5.02
CA PRO A 7 15.98 -27.13 -4.77
C PRO A 7 14.51 -26.70 -4.88
N THR A 8 14.09 -25.74 -4.05
CA THR A 8 12.78 -25.10 -4.12
C THR A 8 12.82 -23.93 -5.11
N TRP A 9 12.23 -24.11 -6.29
CA TRP A 9 12.16 -23.05 -7.32
C TRP A 9 11.02 -22.06 -7.10
N ALA A 10 9.98 -22.48 -6.36
CA ALA A 10 8.84 -21.65 -6.00
C ALA A 10 8.74 -21.53 -4.47
N PRO A 11 8.64 -20.32 -3.90
CA PRO A 11 8.44 -20.15 -2.47
C PRO A 11 7.03 -20.60 -2.06
N ALA A 12 6.89 -21.00 -0.80
CA ALA A 12 5.58 -21.27 -0.23
C ALA A 12 4.72 -20.00 -0.25
N LYS A 13 3.55 -20.08 -0.90
CA LYS A 13 2.59 -18.96 -0.93
C LYS A 13 1.77 -19.00 0.35
N GLY A 14 1.80 -17.92 1.11
CA GLY A 14 0.89 -17.73 2.24
C GLY A 14 -0.56 -17.75 1.73
N GLY A 15 -1.35 -18.66 2.27
CA GLY A 15 -2.77 -18.84 1.93
C GLY A 15 -3.56 -19.31 3.14
N ASN A 16 -4.84 -19.61 2.92
CA ASN A 16 -5.81 -19.95 3.97
C ASN A 16 -5.42 -21.18 4.81
N GLU A 17 -4.51 -22.03 4.33
CA GLU A 17 -4.23 -23.34 4.94
C GLU A 17 -2.95 -23.41 5.79
N GLN A 18 -1.97 -22.51 5.60
CA GLN A 18 -0.68 -22.58 6.32
C GLN A 18 -0.23 -21.28 7.01
N GLY A 19 -1.00 -20.20 6.92
CA GLY A 19 -0.64 -18.95 7.61
C GLY A 19 -1.66 -17.82 7.51
N GLY A 20 -2.85 -18.09 6.99
CA GLY A 20 -4.00 -17.18 7.02
C GLY A 20 -5.12 -17.76 7.86
N THR A 21 -6.01 -16.88 8.33
CA THR A 21 -7.23 -17.17 9.10
C THR A 21 -8.00 -18.36 8.52
N ARG A 22 -7.70 -19.57 9.00
CA ARG A 22 -8.31 -20.80 8.52
C ARG A 22 -9.83 -20.69 8.68
N ILE A 23 -10.56 -20.65 7.57
CA ILE A 23 -12.04 -20.67 7.55
C ILE A 23 -12.58 -22.08 7.90
N PHE A 24 -11.71 -23.10 7.91
CA PHE A 24 -12.05 -24.48 8.30
C PHE A 24 -12.14 -24.62 9.84
N GLY A 25 -13.13 -23.96 10.43
CA GLY A 25 -13.44 -24.02 11.87
C GLY A 25 -12.44 -23.27 12.76
N ALA A 26 -12.95 -22.52 13.73
CA ALA A 26 -12.11 -21.88 14.73
C ALA A 26 -11.37 -22.95 15.55
N SER A 27 -10.05 -23.08 15.34
CA SER A 27 -9.20 -23.94 16.14
C SER A 27 -9.05 -23.36 17.55
N GLN A 28 -9.21 -24.21 18.58
CA GLN A 28 -9.00 -23.85 19.99
C GLN A 28 -7.52 -23.92 20.42
N LYS A 29 -6.60 -24.18 19.48
CA LYS A 29 -5.16 -24.24 19.73
C LYS A 29 -4.58 -22.82 19.72
N TYR A 30 -3.92 -22.44 20.81
CA TYR A 30 -3.16 -21.19 20.93
C TYR A 30 -1.71 -21.49 21.32
N SER A 31 -0.78 -20.67 20.84
CA SER A 31 0.62 -20.67 21.29
C SER A 31 0.79 -19.79 22.52
N SER A 32 1.86 -19.98 23.30
CA SER A 32 2.22 -19.08 24.40
C SER A 32 2.45 -17.63 23.93
N ARG A 33 2.84 -17.45 22.66
CA ARG A 33 3.02 -16.13 22.04
C ARG A 33 1.70 -15.45 21.63
N ASP A 34 0.62 -16.23 21.49
CA ASP A 34 -0.70 -15.70 21.10
C ASP A 34 -1.51 -15.20 22.31
N LEU A 35 -0.97 -15.39 23.52
CA LEU A 35 -1.55 -14.83 24.74
C LEU A 35 -1.55 -13.30 24.65
N ALA A 36 -2.60 -12.69 25.19
CA ALA A 36 -2.79 -11.24 25.14
C ALA A 36 -1.61 -10.50 25.77
N ALA A 37 -0.80 -9.86 24.93
CA ALA A 37 0.32 -9.01 25.32
C ALA A 37 0.22 -7.67 24.59
N HIS A 38 0.61 -6.58 25.26
CA HIS A 38 0.54 -5.21 24.71
C HIS A 38 -0.85 -4.83 24.16
N THR A 39 -1.90 -5.11 24.94
CA THR A 39 -3.30 -4.81 24.57
C THR A 39 -3.61 -3.32 24.45
N ASN A 40 -2.74 -2.45 24.99
CA ASN A 40 -2.88 -1.01 24.94
C ASN A 40 -1.85 -0.39 24.00
N LEU A 41 -2.33 0.29 22.94
CA LEU A 41 -1.49 1.08 22.05
C LEU A 41 -1.11 2.40 22.72
N LYS A 42 0.14 2.84 22.51
CA LYS A 42 0.65 4.12 23.03
C LYS A 42 0.40 5.22 21.98
N PRO A 43 -0.54 6.17 22.20
CA PRO A 43 -0.66 7.32 21.32
C PRO A 43 0.50 8.29 21.55
N ARG A 44 0.83 9.06 20.50
CA ARG A 44 1.78 10.18 20.63
C ARG A 44 1.18 11.24 21.54
N ARG A 45 1.98 11.75 22.47
CA ARG A 45 1.63 12.90 23.32
C ARG A 45 2.04 14.20 22.62
N GLU A 46 1.46 15.31 23.07
CA GLU A 46 1.94 16.64 22.68
C GLU A 46 3.44 16.76 22.98
N GLY A 47 4.19 17.32 22.03
CA GLY A 47 5.65 17.37 22.04
C GLY A 47 6.37 16.11 21.49
N GLN A 48 5.64 15.06 21.11
CA GLN A 48 6.18 13.87 20.42
C GLN A 48 5.86 13.84 18.93
N ASP A 49 5.75 15.00 18.29
CA ASP A 49 5.39 15.14 16.88
C ASP A 49 4.03 14.49 16.56
N THR A 50 3.02 14.97 17.30
CA THR A 50 1.63 14.65 17.01
C THR A 50 1.23 15.22 15.65
N GLN A 51 0.32 14.56 14.94
CA GLN A 51 -0.10 14.97 13.60
C GLN A 51 -0.57 16.44 13.53
N GLY A 52 -1.28 16.92 14.55
CA GLY A 52 -1.73 18.31 14.64
C GLY A 52 -0.60 19.33 14.84
N GLU A 53 0.54 18.92 15.39
CA GLU A 53 1.73 19.77 15.50
C GLU A 53 2.49 19.81 14.17
N LEU A 54 2.65 18.66 13.52
CA LEU A 54 3.31 18.58 12.22
C LEU A 54 2.59 19.38 11.15
N GLN A 55 1.26 19.45 11.17
CA GLN A 55 0.48 20.27 10.24
C GLN A 55 0.65 21.77 10.44
N LYS A 56 0.99 22.21 11.65
CA LYS A 56 1.15 23.64 12.00
C LYS A 56 2.57 24.16 11.79
N ARG A 57 3.56 23.26 11.64
CA ARG A 57 4.98 23.60 11.53
C ARG A 57 5.43 23.69 10.07
N ASP A 58 6.23 24.70 9.77
CA ASP A 58 6.93 24.82 8.48
C ASP A 58 8.17 23.94 8.45
N LEU A 59 7.99 22.65 8.10
CA LEU A 59 9.05 21.64 8.12
C LEU A 59 10.25 22.01 7.23
N ARG A 60 10.00 22.70 6.11
CA ARG A 60 11.07 23.12 5.18
C ARG A 60 12.00 24.15 5.81
N ALA A 61 11.44 25.15 6.48
CA ALA A 61 12.21 26.22 7.11
C ALA A 61 12.99 25.67 8.33
N GLU A 62 12.38 24.79 9.11
CA GLU A 62 13.04 24.13 10.25
C GLU A 62 14.23 23.28 9.79
N LEU A 63 14.05 22.51 8.70
CA LEU A 63 15.09 21.68 8.12
C LEU A 63 16.28 22.54 7.66
N GLU A 64 16.02 23.59 6.86
CA GLU A 64 17.08 24.48 6.37
C GLU A 64 17.85 25.15 7.53
N GLN A 65 17.15 25.55 8.61
CA GLN A 65 17.79 26.11 9.79
C GLN A 65 18.67 25.09 10.52
N ARG A 66 18.21 23.84 10.65
CA ARG A 66 18.99 22.76 11.26
C ARG A 66 20.21 22.42 10.42
N GLU A 67 20.07 22.38 9.10
CA GLU A 67 21.18 22.19 8.17
C GLU A 67 22.20 23.32 8.30
N ARG A 68 21.77 24.58 8.24
CA ARG A 68 22.68 25.74 8.40
C ARG A 68 23.47 25.67 9.70
N LYS A 69 22.81 25.33 10.82
CA LYS A 69 23.47 25.12 12.13
C LYS A 69 24.45 23.95 12.08
N HIS A 70 24.04 22.82 11.51
CA HIS A 70 24.88 21.64 11.37
C HIS A 70 26.13 21.93 10.53
N PHE A 71 26.00 22.55 9.35
CA PHE A 71 27.13 22.91 8.49
C PHE A 71 28.09 23.91 9.16
N SER A 72 27.56 24.95 9.83
CA SER A 72 28.40 25.90 10.56
C SER A 72 29.18 25.27 11.74
N SER A 73 28.62 24.23 12.38
CA SER A 73 29.32 23.48 13.43
C SER A 73 30.32 22.46 12.88
N LYS A 74 30.02 21.85 11.72
CA LYS A 74 30.86 20.86 11.06
C LYS A 74 32.11 21.47 10.43
N ASP A 75 32.02 22.66 9.83
CA ASP A 75 33.20 23.35 9.28
C ASP A 75 34.22 23.70 10.37
N ARG A 76 33.77 24.02 11.59
CA ARG A 76 34.67 24.18 12.75
C ARG A 76 35.31 22.86 13.18
N SER A 77 34.54 21.76 13.18
CA SER A 77 35.06 20.42 13.52
C SER A 77 36.07 19.91 12.50
N TYR A 78 35.85 20.14 11.20
CA TYR A 78 36.73 19.63 10.13
C TYR A 78 38.08 20.37 10.09
N SER A 79 38.09 21.66 10.44
CA SER A 79 39.32 22.45 10.60
C SER A 79 40.12 22.00 11.84
N ASP A 80 39.45 21.75 12.96
CA ASP A 80 40.08 21.37 14.24
C ASP A 80 40.65 19.92 14.22
N ASP A 81 39.98 18.99 13.52
CA ASP A 81 40.48 17.61 13.33
C ASP A 81 41.69 17.52 12.38
N ARG A 82 41.77 18.40 11.37
CA ARG A 82 42.93 18.52 10.48
C ARG A 82 44.19 18.94 11.24
N ASP A 83 44.07 19.88 12.18
CA ASP A 83 45.20 20.35 12.98
C ASP A 83 45.64 19.32 14.04
N ARG A 84 44.69 18.57 14.65
CA ARG A 84 45.03 17.45 15.54
C ARG A 84 45.76 16.31 14.82
N ARG A 85 45.41 15.99 13.56
CA ARG A 85 46.12 14.97 12.78
C ARG A 85 47.48 15.44 12.24
N ARG A 86 47.67 16.74 11.98
CA ARG A 86 48.93 17.29 11.45
C ARG A 86 50.04 17.34 12.50
N GLY A 87 49.69 17.42 13.79
CA GLY A 87 50.66 17.48 14.90
C GLY A 87 51.29 16.13 15.31
N SER A 88 50.77 14.99 14.83
CA SER A 88 51.20 13.66 15.29
C SER A 88 52.03 12.86 14.26
N GLN A 89 52.41 13.45 13.12
CA GLN A 89 53.08 12.75 12.01
C GLN A 89 54.48 13.31 11.68
N LEU A 90 55.23 13.80 12.68
CA LEU A 90 56.61 14.27 12.51
C LEU A 90 57.60 13.63 13.51
N LEU A 91 57.39 12.35 13.86
CA LEU A 91 58.36 11.57 14.64
C LEU A 91 58.45 10.10 14.18
N LEU A 92 58.57 9.86 12.87
CA LEU A 92 59.14 8.60 12.38
C LEU A 92 59.73 8.74 10.97
N GLU A 93 60.78 9.55 10.87
CA GLU A 93 61.76 9.47 9.79
C GLU A 93 62.53 8.15 9.98
N GLY A 94 62.18 7.12 9.23
CA GLY A 94 62.92 5.86 9.24
C GLY A 94 62.08 4.67 8.86
N LEU A 95 62.04 4.35 7.57
CA LEU A 95 62.41 3.04 7.00
C LEU A 95 61.86 2.93 5.55
N LYS A 96 62.81 3.00 4.62
CA LYS A 96 62.72 2.51 3.24
C LYS A 96 61.93 1.21 3.15
N ARG A 97 60.85 1.19 2.37
CA ARG A 97 60.34 0.05 1.56
C ARG A 97 59.62 0.72 0.38
N ASP A 98 60.32 0.86 -0.73
CA ASP A 98 60.28 -0.06 -1.87
C ASP A 98 59.03 0.14 -2.72
N ALA A 99 59.29 0.13 -4.02
CA ALA A 99 58.39 0.44 -5.10
C ALA A 99 57.20 -0.54 -5.20
N GLU A 100 56.26 -0.19 -6.08
CA GLU A 100 55.05 -0.91 -6.44
C GLU A 100 53.87 -0.86 -5.45
N ASP A 101 53.02 0.17 -5.61
CA ASP A 101 51.57 -0.08 -5.52
C ASP A 101 50.84 0.70 -6.62
N ARG A 102 50.73 0.00 -7.76
CA ARG A 102 49.58 -0.05 -8.66
C ARG A 102 48.62 1.13 -8.53
N ILE A 103 48.64 1.99 -9.55
CA ILE A 103 47.59 2.96 -9.88
C ILE A 103 46.21 2.31 -9.67
N VAL A 104 45.57 2.61 -8.54
CA VAL A 104 44.15 2.32 -8.32
C VAL A 104 43.39 3.34 -9.15
N PRO A 105 42.58 2.94 -10.14
CA PRO A 105 41.63 3.85 -10.75
C PRO A 105 40.73 4.35 -9.63
N ARG A 106 40.73 5.67 -9.41
CA ARG A 106 39.85 6.37 -8.48
C ARG A 106 38.45 5.79 -8.66
N SER A 107 37.96 5.06 -7.64
CA SER A 107 36.61 4.50 -7.65
C SER A 107 35.65 5.66 -7.89
N GLN A 108 35.02 5.65 -9.06
CA GLN A 108 34.02 6.63 -9.44
C GLN A 108 32.88 6.50 -8.44
N ASP A 109 32.68 7.56 -7.65
CA ASP A 109 31.63 7.63 -6.66
C ASP A 109 30.27 7.49 -7.36
N ALA A 110 29.41 6.62 -6.84
CA ALA A 110 28.17 6.22 -7.49
C ALA A 110 27.00 7.20 -7.21
N ASP A 111 27.28 8.35 -6.60
CA ASP A 111 26.26 9.32 -6.18
C ASP A 111 25.98 10.41 -7.23
N ASP A 112 26.76 10.50 -8.32
CA ASP A 112 26.60 11.53 -9.37
C ASP A 112 25.69 11.09 -10.54
N SER A 113 24.63 10.31 -10.27
CA SER A 113 23.62 10.01 -11.28
C SER A 113 22.40 10.92 -11.12
N ASP A 114 22.50 12.12 -11.67
CA ASP A 114 21.35 13.00 -11.95
C ASP A 114 20.47 12.36 -13.04
N GLY A 115 19.68 11.36 -12.62
CA GLY A 115 18.69 10.69 -13.45
C GLY A 115 17.41 11.52 -13.52
N GLU A 116 17.35 12.44 -14.49
CA GLU A 116 16.16 13.02 -15.12
C GLU A 116 14.80 12.57 -14.52
N ALA A 117 14.20 13.48 -13.73
CA ALA A 117 12.90 13.34 -13.07
C ALA A 117 11.68 13.25 -14.01
N ASN A 118 11.85 12.79 -15.25
CA ASN A 118 10.83 12.81 -16.30
C ASN A 118 10.09 11.48 -16.52
N ASN A 119 10.47 10.39 -15.83
CA ASN A 119 9.82 9.08 -15.95
C ASN A 119 8.74 8.84 -14.86
N SER A 120 8.93 9.40 -13.67
CA SER A 120 8.00 9.23 -12.55
C SER A 120 6.63 9.86 -12.83
N ASP A 121 6.61 11.04 -13.43
CA ASP A 121 5.38 11.77 -13.76
C ASP A 121 4.55 11.04 -14.82
N LYS A 122 5.21 10.43 -15.82
CA LYS A 122 4.52 9.64 -16.87
C LYS A 122 3.92 8.35 -16.30
N ARG A 123 4.59 7.69 -15.35
CA ARG A 123 4.06 6.49 -14.69
C ARG A 123 2.90 6.80 -13.75
N LEU A 124 2.95 7.95 -13.07
CA LEU A 124 1.84 8.44 -12.25
C LEU A 124 0.62 8.80 -13.10
N PHE A 125 0.83 9.46 -14.25
CA PHE A 125 -0.23 9.74 -15.21
C PHE A 125 -0.88 8.46 -15.74
N LEU A 126 -0.10 7.46 -16.15
CA LEU A 126 -0.62 6.17 -16.63
C LEU A 126 -1.38 5.39 -15.54
N ARG A 127 -0.89 5.42 -14.30
CA ARG A 127 -1.59 4.77 -13.17
C ARG A 127 -2.89 5.48 -12.83
N CYS A 128 -2.91 6.81 -12.88
CA CYS A 128 -4.09 7.61 -12.57
C CYS A 128 -5.18 7.44 -13.64
N THR A 129 -4.82 7.45 -14.93
CA THR A 129 -5.78 7.19 -16.01
C THR A 129 -6.31 5.76 -16.00
N TYR A 130 -5.47 4.77 -15.69
CA TYR A 130 -5.91 3.37 -15.59
C TYR A 130 -6.85 3.13 -14.40
N LEU A 131 -6.60 3.76 -13.24
CA LEU A 131 -7.50 3.71 -12.09
C LEU A 131 -8.86 4.37 -12.38
N LEU A 132 -8.85 5.53 -13.06
CA LEU A 132 -10.09 6.18 -13.50
C LEU A 132 -10.86 5.32 -14.51
N LEU A 133 -10.16 4.67 -15.45
CA LEU A 133 -10.76 3.75 -16.41
C LEU A 133 -11.41 2.54 -15.72
N ILE A 134 -10.72 1.93 -14.75
CA ILE A 134 -11.28 0.82 -13.94
C ILE A 134 -12.54 1.28 -13.21
N HIS A 135 -12.51 2.47 -12.62
CA HIS A 135 -13.65 3.01 -11.88
C HIS A 135 -14.86 3.28 -12.80
N LEU A 136 -14.62 3.76 -14.02
CA LEU A 136 -15.62 3.95 -15.07
C LEU A 136 -16.21 2.63 -15.54
N ILE A 137 -15.38 1.60 -15.77
CA ILE A 137 -15.84 0.26 -16.15
C ILE A 137 -16.70 -0.36 -15.04
N HIS A 138 -16.27 -0.21 -13.78
CA HIS A 138 -17.01 -0.74 -12.63
C HIS A 138 -18.36 -0.03 -12.46
N LEU A 139 -18.41 1.29 -12.65
CA LEU A 139 -19.65 2.06 -12.62
C LEU A 139 -20.60 1.64 -13.74
N PHE A 140 -20.09 1.40 -14.95
CA PHE A 140 -20.87 0.88 -16.08
C PHE A 140 -21.45 -0.50 -15.78
N PHE A 141 -20.65 -1.40 -15.20
CA PHE A 141 -21.10 -2.74 -14.83
C PHE A 141 -22.19 -2.68 -13.75
N LEU A 142 -22.04 -1.82 -12.75
CA LEU A 142 -23.06 -1.63 -11.71
C LEU A 142 -24.37 -1.08 -12.31
N CYS A 143 -24.28 -0.08 -13.19
CA CYS A 143 -25.44 0.44 -13.92
C CYS A 143 -26.13 -0.63 -14.76
N PHE A 144 -25.37 -1.49 -15.44
CA PHE A 144 -25.91 -2.59 -16.24
C PHE A 144 -26.65 -3.61 -15.37
N VAL A 145 -26.08 -4.00 -14.23
CA VAL A 145 -26.70 -4.93 -13.28
C VAL A 145 -28.01 -4.34 -12.73
N VAL A 146 -28.00 -3.06 -12.33
CA VAL A 146 -29.19 -2.35 -11.86
C VAL A 146 -30.26 -2.27 -12.96
N TYR A 147 -29.87 -1.97 -14.20
CA TYR A 147 -30.79 -1.95 -15.33
C TYR A 147 -31.39 -3.33 -15.63
N CYS A 148 -30.59 -4.40 -15.56
CA CYS A 148 -31.08 -5.77 -15.70
C CYS A 148 -32.05 -6.16 -14.57
N LEU A 149 -31.79 -5.76 -13.32
CA LEU A 149 -32.69 -5.98 -12.21
C LEU A 149 -33.99 -5.19 -12.37
N PHE A 150 -33.89 -3.93 -12.81
CA PHE A 150 -35.03 -3.05 -13.03
C PHE A 150 -35.93 -3.56 -14.17
N THR A 151 -35.33 -3.99 -15.29
CA THR A 151 -36.08 -4.60 -16.40
C THR A 151 -36.71 -5.94 -16.00
N LYS A 152 -36.04 -6.75 -15.17
CA LYS A 152 -36.62 -7.99 -14.61
C LYS A 152 -37.77 -7.70 -13.64
N PHE A 153 -37.64 -6.65 -12.82
CA PHE A 153 -38.70 -6.17 -11.93
C PHE A 153 -39.92 -5.68 -12.71
N ILE A 154 -39.72 -4.86 -13.75
CA ILE A 154 -40.80 -4.38 -14.64
C ILE A 154 -41.49 -5.56 -15.33
N ARG A 155 -40.74 -6.54 -15.85
CA ARG A 155 -41.32 -7.75 -16.46
C ARG A 155 -42.16 -8.56 -15.47
N ASN A 156 -41.72 -8.64 -14.22
CA ASN A 156 -42.46 -9.33 -13.16
C ASN A 156 -43.76 -8.56 -12.80
N LEU A 157 -43.70 -7.23 -12.73
CA LEU A 157 -44.85 -6.37 -12.46
C LEU A 157 -45.90 -6.40 -13.60
N LEU A 158 -45.45 -6.47 -14.86
CA LEU A 158 -46.32 -6.65 -16.03
C LEU A 158 -46.97 -8.05 -16.06
N CYS A 159 -46.27 -9.10 -15.61
CA CYS A 159 -46.87 -10.42 -15.45
C CYS A 159 -47.90 -10.44 -14.31
N TYR A 160 -47.64 -9.72 -13.21
CA TYR A 160 -48.57 -9.61 -12.09
C TYR A 160 -49.87 -8.89 -12.49
N ASN A 161 -49.80 -7.81 -13.27
CA ASN A 161 -50.98 -7.10 -13.78
C ASN A 161 -51.81 -7.94 -14.78
N LYS A 162 -51.18 -8.77 -15.62
CA LYS A 162 -51.90 -9.71 -16.50
C LYS A 162 -52.59 -10.83 -15.70
N GLY A 163 -51.96 -11.31 -14.63
CA GLY A 163 -52.56 -12.27 -13.70
C GLY A 163 -53.76 -11.69 -12.95
N LEU A 164 -53.71 -10.42 -12.55
CA LEU A 164 -54.81 -9.72 -11.89
C LEU A 164 -55.99 -9.49 -12.86
N LEU A 165 -55.74 -9.07 -14.12
CA LEU A 165 -56.82 -8.93 -15.10
C LEU A 165 -57.48 -10.28 -15.43
N SER A 166 -56.71 -11.36 -15.52
CA SER A 166 -57.24 -12.70 -15.78
C SER A 166 -58.10 -13.21 -14.61
N THR A 167 -57.65 -13.02 -13.37
CA THR A 167 -58.42 -13.41 -12.18
C THR A 167 -59.66 -12.55 -11.97
N VAL A 168 -59.59 -11.23 -12.21
CA VAL A 168 -60.76 -10.35 -12.16
C VAL A 168 -61.76 -10.69 -13.27
N MET A 169 -61.32 -11.01 -14.50
CA MET A 169 -62.23 -11.49 -15.55
C MET A 169 -62.90 -12.83 -15.20
N ILE A 170 -62.15 -13.77 -14.61
CA ILE A 170 -62.69 -15.07 -14.17
C ILE A 170 -63.73 -14.87 -13.05
N VAL A 171 -63.44 -14.03 -12.05
CA VAL A 171 -64.37 -13.73 -10.94
C VAL A 171 -65.61 -12.97 -11.44
N THR A 172 -65.46 -12.03 -12.38
CA THR A 172 -66.59 -11.29 -12.99
C THR A 172 -67.48 -12.21 -13.85
N MET A 173 -66.89 -13.16 -14.59
CA MET A 173 -67.65 -14.19 -15.33
C MET A 173 -68.36 -15.20 -14.42
N MET A 174 -67.82 -15.49 -13.24
CA MET A 174 -68.52 -16.35 -12.27
C MET A 174 -69.68 -15.64 -11.58
N MET A 175 -69.55 -14.36 -11.24
CA MET A 175 -70.62 -13.59 -10.57
C MET A 175 -71.83 -13.30 -11.48
N THR A 176 -71.65 -13.25 -12.80
CA THR A 176 -72.75 -13.03 -13.76
C THR A 176 -73.60 -14.28 -14.04
N LYS A 177 -73.18 -15.47 -13.61
CA LYS A 177 -73.95 -16.73 -13.74
C LYS A 177 -74.83 -17.06 -12.53
N VAL A 178 -74.70 -16.33 -11.42
CA VAL A 178 -75.44 -16.56 -10.16
C VAL A 178 -76.40 -15.40 -9.87
N ILE A 179 -77.06 -14.89 -10.91
CA ILE A 179 -78.23 -14.01 -10.74
C ILE A 179 -79.38 -14.70 -11.46
N PRO A 180 -80.27 -15.42 -10.75
CA PRO A 180 -81.47 -15.97 -11.35
C PRO A 180 -82.35 -14.79 -11.79
N LYS A 181 -82.65 -14.72 -13.08
CA LYS A 181 -83.69 -13.84 -13.62
C LYS A 181 -85.00 -14.16 -12.88
N LEU A 182 -85.49 -13.20 -12.10
CA LEU A 182 -86.92 -12.99 -11.90
C LEU A 182 -87.49 -12.34 -13.17
#